data_AF-A0A453NAX2-F1
#
_entry.id   AF-A0A453NAX2-F1
#
_cell.length_a   1.000
_cell.length_b   1.000
_cell.length_c   1.000
_cell.angle_alpha   90.00
_cell.angle_beta   90.00
_cell.angle_gamma   90.00
#
_symmetry.space_group_name_H-M   'P 1'
#
loop_
_entity.id
_entity.type
_entity.pdbx_description
1 polymer ?
#
loop_
_entity_poly.entity_id
_entity_poly.type
_entity_poly.pdbx_seq_one_letter_code
_entity_poly.pdbx_strand_id
1 'polypeptide(L)'
;MLRNLSSYYYKEAAHLFCVRIAQGLVHLGKGLLTLSPYHSDRFLLSPMALGGIVTVLHACLDMKSTILGKYHYILYIIVLAMQPRMLLTVDEDLKPLPVPVRVGQAVDVVGQAGRPKTITGFQTHTTPVLLAAGERAELATDKYIPLTSTLEGFVILKKNPEYHEE
;
A
#
# COMPACT_ATOMS: atom_id res chain seq x y z
N MET A 1 12.34 8.86 -15.94
CA MET A 1 12.03 10.30 -15.88
C MET A 1 12.73 11.02 -14.72
N LEU A 2 12.44 10.72 -13.44
CA LEU A 2 13.05 11.43 -12.30
C LEU A 2 14.59 11.36 -12.26
N ARG A 3 15.18 10.25 -12.71
CA ARG A 3 16.65 10.12 -12.85
C ARG A 3 17.23 11.08 -13.88
N ASN A 4 16.51 11.35 -14.97
CA ASN A 4 16.97 12.29 -15.99
C ASN A 4 16.87 13.73 -15.48
N LEU A 5 15.82 14.05 -14.71
CA LEU A 5 15.67 15.35 -14.05
C LEU A 5 16.78 15.61 -13.02
N SER A 6 17.23 14.58 -12.27
CA SER A 6 18.37 14.77 -11.36
C SER A 6 19.67 15.05 -12.10
N SER A 7 19.89 14.45 -13.27
CA SER A 7 21.06 14.75 -14.10
C SER A 7 20.97 16.14 -14.74
N TYR A 8 19.77 16.59 -15.11
CA TYR A 8 19.53 17.90 -15.70
C TYR A 8 19.75 19.03 -14.68
N TYR A 9 19.19 18.91 -13.48
CA TYR A 9 19.27 19.93 -12.41
C TYR A 9 20.50 19.77 -11.49
N TYR A 10 21.54 19.02 -11.89
CA TYR A 10 22.68 18.73 -11.01
C TYR A 10 23.39 20.00 -10.49
N LYS A 11 23.37 21.09 -11.27
CA LYS A 11 24.04 22.36 -10.94
C LYS A 11 23.33 23.15 -9.83
N GLU A 12 22.01 22.97 -9.66
CA GLU A 12 21.22 23.73 -8.70
C GLU A 12 20.81 22.86 -7.51
N ALA A 13 21.45 23.09 -6.36
CA ALA A 13 21.28 22.25 -5.17
C ALA A 13 19.82 22.17 -4.68
N ALA A 14 19.08 23.27 -4.75
CA ALA A 14 17.67 23.33 -4.34
C ALA A 14 16.77 22.41 -5.19
N HIS A 15 16.89 22.50 -6.52
CA HIS A 15 16.12 21.67 -7.43
C HIS A 15 16.52 20.19 -7.33
N LEU A 16 17.83 19.92 -7.18
CA LEU A 16 18.32 18.56 -6.96
C LEU A 16 17.75 17.94 -5.67
N PHE A 17 17.64 18.73 -4.59
CA PHE A 17 17.05 18.29 -3.33
C PHE A 17 15.58 17.88 -3.50
N CYS A 18 14.78 18.70 -4.19
CA CYS A 18 13.37 18.38 -4.46
C CYS A 18 13.21 17.11 -5.31
N VAL A 19 14.03 16.93 -6.34
CA VAL A 19 14.00 15.72 -7.18
C VAL A 19 14.36 14.47 -6.36
N ARG A 20 15.33 14.57 -5.44
CA ARG A 20 15.69 13.45 -4.55
C ARG A 20 14.57 13.10 -3.56
N ILE A 21 13.88 14.10 -3.01
CA ILE A 21 12.69 13.85 -2.17
C ILE A 21 11.64 13.10 -2.99
N ALA A 22 11.31 13.57 -4.19
CA ALA A 22 10.34 12.91 -5.05
C ALA A 22 10.74 11.45 -5.35
N GLN A 23 12.02 11.18 -5.65
CA GLN A 23 12.54 9.82 -5.83
C GLN A 23 12.39 8.97 -4.56
N GLY A 24 12.71 9.54 -3.39
CA GLY A 24 12.56 8.86 -2.09
C GLY A 24 11.12 8.49 -1.77
N LEU A 25 10.17 9.37 -2.10
CA LEU A 25 8.74 9.12 -1.88
C LEU A 25 8.18 8.06 -2.84
N VAL A 26 8.66 7.98 -4.08
CA VAL A 26 8.24 6.95 -5.04
C VAL A 26 8.81 5.57 -4.68
N HIS A 27 10.03 5.52 -4.15
CA HIS A 27 10.71 4.27 -3.78
C HIS A 27 10.67 4.01 -2.27
N LEU A 28 9.65 4.51 -1.58
CA LEU A 28 9.48 4.44 -0.14
C LEU A 28 9.54 2.98 0.34
N GLY A 29 10.43 2.69 1.29
CA GLY A 29 10.62 1.34 1.81
C GLY A 29 10.99 0.32 0.73
N LYS A 30 11.74 0.72 -0.31
CA LYS A 30 12.03 -0.09 -1.52
C LYS A 30 10.79 -0.49 -2.33
N GLY A 31 9.71 0.27 -2.22
CA GLY A 31 8.41 -0.01 -2.84
C GLY A 31 7.46 -0.81 -1.96
N LEU A 32 7.87 -1.16 -0.72
CA LEU A 32 7.03 -1.89 0.23
C LEU A 32 6.04 -1.00 0.98
N LEU A 33 6.28 0.32 0.97
CA LEU A 33 5.47 1.29 1.68
C LEU A 33 4.70 2.17 0.69
N THR A 34 3.50 2.59 1.08
CA THR A 34 2.66 3.56 0.38
C THR A 34 2.31 4.73 1.29
N LEU A 35 1.91 5.85 0.69
CA LEU A 35 1.28 6.96 1.38
C LEU A 35 -0.22 6.90 1.12
N SER A 36 -1.00 6.57 2.15
CA SER A 36 -2.46 6.54 2.07
C SER A 36 -3.05 6.93 3.41
N PRO A 37 -3.97 7.91 3.48
CA PRO A 37 -4.70 8.20 4.70
C PRO A 37 -5.85 7.20 4.95
N TYR A 38 -6.13 6.35 3.97
CA TYR A 38 -7.21 5.37 3.99
C TYR A 38 -6.71 4.01 4.45
N HIS A 39 -7.55 3.31 5.20
CA HIS A 39 -7.34 1.96 5.73
C HIS A 39 -8.57 1.07 5.48
N SER A 40 -8.37 -0.24 5.51
CA SER A 40 -9.43 -1.26 5.33
C SER A 40 -10.18 -1.08 4.02
N ASP A 41 -9.46 -1.19 2.90
CA ASP A 41 -9.97 -0.97 1.56
C ASP A 41 -10.78 0.32 1.40
N ARG A 42 -10.18 1.43 1.84
CA ARG A 42 -10.75 2.78 1.75
C ARG A 42 -12.01 3.02 2.58
N PHE A 43 -12.38 2.09 3.45
CA PHE A 43 -13.52 2.26 4.34
C PHE A 43 -13.24 3.28 5.46
N LEU A 44 -12.05 3.23 6.07
CA LEU A 44 -11.69 4.08 7.20
C LEU A 44 -10.70 5.17 6.77
N LEU A 45 -11.06 6.42 7.03
CA LEU A 45 -10.16 7.56 6.86
C LEU A 45 -9.49 7.89 8.19
N SER A 46 -8.16 7.84 8.25
CA SER A 46 -7.41 8.29 9.42
C SER A 46 -7.22 9.81 9.38
N PRO A 47 -7.81 10.57 10.33
CA PRO A 47 -7.66 12.02 10.34
C PRO A 47 -6.21 12.45 10.62
N MET A 48 -5.43 11.64 11.34
CA MET A 48 -4.02 11.92 11.63
C MET A 48 -3.14 11.78 10.38
N ALA A 49 -3.34 10.71 9.61
CA ALA A 49 -2.61 10.50 8.36
C ALA A 49 -2.94 11.59 7.34
N LEU A 50 -4.23 11.96 7.25
CA LEU A 50 -4.68 13.07 6.41
C LEU A 50 -4.04 14.39 6.85
N GLY A 51 -4.10 14.71 8.14
CA GLY A 51 -3.49 15.92 8.70
C GLY A 51 -1.99 16.01 8.41
N GLY A 52 -1.28 14.88 8.49
CA GLY A 52 0.14 14.81 8.15
C GLY A 52 0.43 15.12 6.68
N ILE A 53 -0.35 14.55 5.75
CA ILE A 53 -0.24 14.86 4.32
C ILE A 53 -0.55 16.33 4.06
N VAL A 54 -1.64 16.87 4.61
CA VAL A 54 -2.06 18.26 4.42
C VAL A 54 -1.02 19.23 4.95
N THR A 55 -0.38 18.92 6.09
CA THR A 55 0.67 19.77 6.67
C THR A 55 1.89 19.86 5.76
N VAL A 56 2.34 18.73 5.20
CA VAL A 56 3.46 18.71 4.23
C VAL A 56 3.07 19.44 2.95
N LEU A 57 1.85 19.25 2.43
CA LEU A 57 1.37 19.97 1.25
C LEU A 57 1.30 21.48 1.48
N HIS A 58 0.86 21.91 2.67
CA HIS A 58 0.83 23.32 3.03
C HIS A 58 2.25 23.91 3.11
N ALA A 59 3.22 23.18 3.68
CA ALA A 59 4.62 23.59 3.69
C ALA A 59 5.21 23.70 2.26
N CYS A 60 4.77 22.86 1.32
CA CYS A 60 5.21 22.94 -0.07
C CYS A 60 4.77 24.22 -0.80
N LEU A 61 3.77 24.97 -0.31
CA LEU A 61 3.35 26.24 -0.91
C LEU A 61 4.41 27.33 -0.79
N ASP A 62 5.14 27.36 0.34
CA ASP A 62 6.31 28.22 0.53
C ASP A 62 7.56 27.38 0.76
N MET A 63 7.95 26.67 -0.30
CA MET A 63 9.08 25.73 -0.25
C MET A 63 10.42 26.42 0.03
N LYS A 64 10.57 27.70 -0.34
CA LYS A 64 11.84 28.45 -0.18
C LYS A 64 12.15 28.72 1.29
N SER A 65 11.15 29.14 2.07
CA SER A 65 11.35 29.45 3.49
C SER A 65 11.32 28.21 4.38
N THR A 66 10.54 27.20 4.00
CA THR A 66 10.30 25.99 4.79
C THR A 66 11.28 24.86 4.46
N ILE A 67 10.95 24.04 3.44
CA ILE A 67 11.60 22.77 3.09
C ILE A 67 12.97 22.97 2.47
N LEU A 68 13.26 24.09 1.80
CA LEU A 68 14.60 24.42 1.28
C LEU A 68 15.40 25.31 2.24
N GLY A 69 14.76 25.81 3.30
CA GLY A 69 15.32 26.74 4.27
C GLY A 69 15.81 26.05 5.53
N LYS A 70 15.23 26.39 6.69
CA LYS A 70 15.64 25.85 7.99
C LYS A 70 14.80 24.65 8.45
N TYR A 71 13.64 24.44 7.85
CA TYR A 71 12.60 23.55 8.38
C TYR A 71 12.45 22.25 7.58
N HIS A 72 13.56 21.61 7.21
CA HIS A 72 13.58 20.35 6.46
C HIS A 72 12.86 19.20 7.21
N TYR A 73 12.85 19.24 8.54
CA TYR A 73 12.26 18.19 9.38
C TYR A 73 10.73 18.09 9.29
N ILE A 74 10.05 19.10 8.72
CA ILE A 74 8.60 19.04 8.46
C ILE A 74 8.25 17.83 7.57
N LEU A 75 9.19 17.38 6.72
CA LEU A 75 9.01 16.18 5.91
C LEU A 75 8.81 14.90 6.74
N TYR A 76 9.30 14.84 7.98
CA TYR A 76 9.09 13.66 8.84
C TYR A 76 7.64 13.48 9.28
N ILE A 77 6.80 14.52 9.19
CA ILE A 77 5.37 14.42 9.49
C ILE A 77 4.68 13.44 8.51
N ILE A 78 5.25 13.22 7.33
CA ILE A 78 4.72 12.28 6.34
C ILE A 78 4.71 10.82 6.83
N VAL A 79 5.51 10.49 7.87
CA VAL A 79 5.54 9.18 8.50
C VAL A 79 4.16 8.76 9.01
N LEU A 80 3.31 9.72 9.42
CA LEU A 80 1.95 9.46 9.88
C LEU A 80 1.04 8.82 8.82
N ALA A 81 1.38 8.96 7.54
CA ALA A 81 0.63 8.40 6.43
C ALA A 81 1.34 7.21 5.76
N MET A 82 2.50 6.78 6.26
CA MET A 82 3.23 5.63 5.72
C MET A 82 2.58 4.33 6.17
N GLN A 83 2.22 3.47 5.21
CA GLN A 83 1.64 2.16 5.46
C GLN A 83 2.28 1.06 4.60
N PRO A 84 2.47 -0.17 5.14
CA PRO A 84 2.96 -1.30 4.36
C PRO A 84 1.91 -1.82 3.38
N ARG A 85 2.36 -2.16 2.17
CA ARG A 85 1.53 -2.68 1.07
C ARG A 85 1.57 -4.20 0.92
N MET A 86 2.40 -4.86 1.74
CA MET A 86 2.62 -6.29 1.67
C MET A 86 1.48 -7.03 2.35
N LEU A 87 0.81 -7.92 1.61
CA LEU A 87 -0.12 -8.90 2.13
C LEU A 87 0.68 -10.14 2.56
N LEU A 88 0.61 -10.46 3.84
CA LEU A 88 1.21 -11.64 4.44
C LEU A 88 0.15 -12.41 5.22
N THR A 89 0.09 -13.71 4.97
CA THR A 89 -0.85 -14.62 5.63
C THR A 89 -0.13 -15.41 6.71
N VAL A 90 -0.77 -15.53 7.87
CA VAL A 90 -0.27 -16.32 9.01
C VAL A 90 -1.32 -17.34 9.45
N ASP A 91 -0.86 -18.45 10.01
CA ASP A 91 -1.73 -19.47 10.62
C ASP A 91 -2.16 -19.04 12.05
N GLU A 92 -3.02 -19.83 12.69
CA GLU A 92 -3.46 -19.62 14.08
C GLU A 92 -2.28 -19.59 15.08
N ASP A 93 -1.20 -20.31 14.79
CA ASP A 93 0.06 -20.30 15.56
C ASP A 93 0.98 -19.11 15.24
N LEU A 94 0.51 -18.10 14.48
CA LEU A 94 1.28 -16.95 14.00
C LEU A 94 2.50 -17.31 13.13
N LYS A 95 2.52 -18.52 12.56
CA LYS A 95 3.55 -18.94 11.60
C LYS A 95 3.19 -18.44 10.20
N PRO A 96 4.17 -17.99 9.40
CA PRO A 96 3.90 -17.56 8.03
C PRO A 96 3.38 -18.74 7.21
N LEU A 97 2.24 -18.55 6.57
CA LEU A 97 1.54 -19.58 5.80
C LEU A 97 1.42 -19.10 4.36
N PRO A 98 2.16 -19.69 3.40
CA PRO A 98 2.05 -19.32 1.99
C PRO A 98 0.73 -19.87 1.42
N VAL A 99 -0.14 -18.97 0.97
CA VAL A 99 -1.46 -19.30 0.41
C VAL A 99 -1.61 -18.61 -0.96
N PRO A 100 -2.21 -19.29 -1.94
CA PRO A 100 -2.47 -18.68 -3.23
C PRO A 100 -3.57 -17.61 -3.11
N VAL A 101 -3.25 -16.41 -3.59
CA VAL A 101 -4.11 -15.22 -3.63
C VAL A 101 -4.22 -14.70 -5.06
N ARG A 102 -5.40 -14.25 -5.44
CA ARG A 102 -5.63 -13.50 -6.68
C ARG A 102 -5.58 -12.02 -6.36
N VAL A 103 -4.83 -11.26 -7.16
CA VAL A 103 -4.70 -9.81 -7.01
C VAL A 103 -5.26 -9.14 -8.25
N GLY A 104 -6.01 -8.06 -8.06
CA GLY A 104 -6.74 -7.42 -9.12
C GLY A 104 -7.23 -6.03 -8.76
N GLN A 105 -7.70 -5.25 -9.74
CA GLN A 105 -8.29 -3.95 -9.44
C GLN A 105 -9.58 -4.15 -8.64
N ALA A 106 -9.76 -3.35 -7.59
CA ALA A 106 -10.97 -3.39 -6.77
C ALA A 106 -12.20 -2.95 -7.58
N VAL A 107 -13.26 -3.75 -7.53
CA VAL A 107 -14.52 -3.59 -8.25
C VAL A 107 -15.66 -4.11 -7.38
N ASP A 108 -16.83 -3.48 -7.42
CA ASP A 108 -17.93 -3.85 -6.52
C ASP A 108 -18.45 -5.27 -6.77
N VAL A 109 -18.75 -5.60 -8.04
CA VAL A 109 -19.15 -6.95 -8.45
C VAL A 109 -18.70 -7.22 -9.88
N VAL A 110 -17.95 -8.30 -10.07
CA VAL A 110 -17.55 -8.84 -11.38
C VAL A 110 -17.69 -10.37 -11.32
N GLY A 111 -17.90 -11.04 -12.46
CA GLY A 111 -18.04 -12.50 -12.53
C GLY A 111 -19.43 -12.98 -12.91
N GLN A 112 -19.62 -14.29 -12.91
CA GLN A 112 -20.87 -14.93 -13.30
C GLN A 112 -21.92 -14.80 -12.18
N ALA A 113 -23.21 -14.72 -12.58
CA ALA A 113 -24.32 -14.70 -11.64
C ALA A 113 -24.27 -15.90 -10.69
N GLY A 114 -24.32 -15.64 -9.38
CA GLY A 114 -24.26 -16.66 -8.33
C GLY A 114 -22.93 -16.76 -7.57
N ARG A 115 -21.81 -16.26 -8.12
CA ARG A 115 -20.54 -16.10 -7.40
C ARG A 115 -19.91 -14.73 -7.69
N PRO A 116 -20.38 -13.67 -7.02
CA PRO A 116 -19.82 -12.34 -7.20
C PRO A 116 -18.35 -12.31 -6.75
N LYS A 117 -17.50 -11.70 -7.55
CA LYS A 117 -16.09 -11.42 -7.27
C LYS A 117 -15.87 -9.92 -7.16
N THR A 118 -14.99 -9.51 -6.26
CA THR A 118 -14.71 -8.09 -5.96
C THR A 118 -13.39 -7.60 -6.56
N ILE A 119 -12.73 -8.44 -7.37
CA ILE A 119 -11.47 -8.13 -8.03
C ILE A 119 -11.55 -8.38 -9.54
N THR A 120 -10.84 -7.56 -10.31
CA THR A 120 -10.58 -7.84 -11.73
C THR A 120 -9.27 -8.59 -11.89
N GLY A 121 -9.29 -9.80 -12.46
CA GLY A 121 -8.06 -10.53 -12.77
C GLY A 121 -8.09 -11.98 -12.28
N PHE A 122 -7.34 -12.81 -12.99
CA PHE A 122 -7.28 -14.26 -12.77
C PHE A 122 -5.89 -14.73 -12.37
N GLN A 123 -4.90 -13.84 -12.35
CA GLN A 123 -3.53 -14.21 -12.01
C GLN A 123 -3.45 -14.55 -10.51
N THR A 124 -2.95 -15.75 -10.24
CA THR A 124 -2.78 -16.25 -8.88
C THR A 124 -1.31 -16.10 -8.50
N HIS A 125 -1.07 -15.48 -7.36
CA HIS A 125 0.23 -15.31 -6.72
C HIS A 125 0.25 -16.06 -5.40
N THR A 126 1.42 -16.37 -4.87
CA THR A 126 1.56 -16.98 -3.53
C THR A 126 2.01 -15.90 -2.54
N THR A 127 1.38 -15.82 -1.37
CA THR A 127 1.78 -14.87 -0.32
C THR A 127 3.21 -15.15 0.19
N PRO A 128 4.00 -14.10 0.50
CA PRO A 128 3.63 -12.68 0.55
C PRO A 128 3.61 -11.98 -0.83
N VAL A 129 2.64 -11.08 -1.03
CA VAL A 129 2.46 -10.32 -2.28
C VAL A 129 2.35 -8.83 -2.00
N LEU A 130 2.82 -7.99 -2.92
CA LEU A 130 2.66 -6.53 -2.85
C LEU A 130 1.40 -6.11 -3.60
N LEU A 131 0.52 -5.36 -2.93
CA LEU A 131 -0.68 -4.81 -3.53
C LEU A 131 -0.41 -3.43 -4.12
N ALA A 132 -0.71 -3.24 -5.41
CA ALA A 132 -0.65 -1.93 -6.05
C ALA A 132 -1.82 -1.02 -5.60
N ALA A 133 -1.83 0.22 -6.07
CA ALA A 133 -2.74 1.23 -5.52
C ALA A 133 -4.13 1.01 -6.16
N GLY A 134 -5.13 0.71 -5.34
CA GLY A 134 -6.45 0.32 -5.83
C GLY A 134 -6.56 -1.13 -6.28
N GLU A 135 -5.54 -1.95 -5.99
CA GLU A 135 -5.67 -3.39 -6.08
C GLU A 135 -6.20 -3.95 -4.76
N ARG A 136 -6.97 -5.03 -4.88
CA ARG A 136 -7.49 -5.85 -3.78
C ARG A 136 -7.07 -7.29 -4.02
N ALA A 137 -6.90 -8.04 -2.94
CA ALA A 137 -6.63 -9.46 -2.98
C ALA A 137 -7.85 -10.28 -2.57
N GLU A 138 -7.99 -11.47 -3.15
CA GLU A 138 -8.90 -12.53 -2.71
C GLU A 138 -8.16 -13.87 -2.59
N LEU A 139 -8.59 -14.74 -1.68
CA LEU A 139 -8.05 -16.10 -1.62
C LEU A 139 -8.44 -16.89 -2.87
N ALA A 140 -7.49 -17.67 -3.41
CA ALA A 140 -7.73 -18.56 -4.54
C ALA A 140 -8.17 -19.97 -4.12
N THR A 141 -8.11 -20.29 -2.82
CA THR A 141 -8.39 -21.61 -2.25
C THR A 141 -9.41 -21.53 -1.13
N ASP A 142 -10.32 -22.51 -1.08
CA ASP A 142 -11.31 -22.65 -0.02
C ASP A 142 -10.79 -23.43 1.21
N LYS A 143 -9.51 -23.85 1.19
CA LYS A 143 -8.82 -24.53 2.30
C LYS A 143 -8.77 -23.70 3.58
N TYR A 144 -8.73 -22.37 3.42
CA TYR A 144 -8.55 -21.42 4.50
C TYR A 144 -9.62 -20.35 4.46
N ILE A 145 -10.06 -19.93 5.64
CA ILE A 145 -11.00 -18.83 5.85
C ILE A 145 -10.23 -17.69 6.53
N PRO A 146 -10.25 -16.47 5.98
CA PRO A 146 -9.62 -15.33 6.63
C PRO A 146 -10.48 -14.86 7.79
N LEU A 147 -9.85 -14.49 8.91
CA LEU A 147 -10.55 -13.90 10.06
C LEU A 147 -11.00 -12.46 9.79
N THR A 148 -10.36 -11.77 8.84
CA THR A 148 -10.71 -10.41 8.42
C THR A 148 -11.51 -10.43 7.13
N SER A 149 -12.43 -9.48 6.98
CA SER A 149 -13.21 -9.30 5.75
C SER A 149 -12.38 -8.77 4.59
N THR A 150 -11.31 -8.02 4.87
CA THR A 150 -10.36 -7.49 3.88
C THR A 150 -9.00 -8.17 4.03
N LEU A 151 -8.37 -8.45 2.89
CA LEU A 151 -7.03 -9.03 2.82
C LEU A 151 -5.97 -7.92 2.65
N GLU A 152 -5.63 -7.26 3.76
CA GLU A 152 -4.62 -6.19 3.79
C GLU A 152 -3.61 -6.42 4.93
N GLY A 153 -2.33 -6.14 4.67
CA GLY A 153 -1.29 -6.23 5.69
C GLY A 153 -1.09 -7.67 6.19
N PHE A 154 -1.35 -7.90 7.48
CA PHE A 154 -1.23 -9.21 8.11
C PHE A 154 -2.61 -9.83 8.29
N VAL A 155 -2.84 -10.98 7.65
CA VAL A 155 -4.12 -11.70 7.72
C VAL A 155 -3.90 -13.04 8.39
N ILE A 156 -4.69 -13.30 9.44
CA ILE A 156 -4.74 -14.61 10.08
C ILE A 156 -5.74 -15.48 9.32
N LEU A 157 -5.28 -16.65 8.90
CA LEU A 157 -6.07 -17.65 8.20
C LEU A 157 -6.37 -18.81 9.15
N LYS A 158 -7.63 -19.22 9.16
CA LYS A 158 -8.11 -20.41 9.86
C LYS A 158 -8.34 -21.54 8.86
N LYS A 159 -8.01 -22.78 9.21
CA LYS A 159 -8.36 -23.95 8.39
C LYS A 159 -9.87 -24.10 8.32
N ASN A 160 -10.38 -24.29 7.10
CA ASN A 160 -11.80 -24.48 6.87
C ASN A 160 -12.23 -25.88 7.35
N PRO A 161 -13.13 -26.00 8.35
CA PRO A 161 -13.59 -27.31 8.85
C PRO A 161 -14.51 -28.06 7.87
N GLU A 162 -15.14 -27.35 6.93
CA GLU A 162 -16.02 -27.93 5.90
C GLU A 162 -15.25 -28.33 4.62
N TYR A 163 -13.95 -28.09 4.59
CA TYR A 163 -13.12 -28.43 3.44
C TYR A 163 -12.82 -29.93 3.44
N HIS A 164 -13.43 -30.64 2.50
CA HIS A 164 -13.06 -32.00 2.15
C HIS A 164 -12.05 -31.95 0.98
N GLU A 165 -10.89 -32.58 1.16
CA GLU A 165 -10.00 -32.87 0.02
C GLU A 165 -10.72 -33.87 -0.89
N GLU A 166 -11.13 -33.41 -2.08
CA GLU A 166 -11.41 -34.30 -3.21
C GLU A 166 -10.12 -34.96 -3.71
#